data_AF-A0A370DV85-F1
#
_entry.id   AF-A0A370DV85-F1
#
_cell.length_a   1.000
_cell.length_b   1.000
_cell.length_c   1.000
_cell.angle_alpha   90.00
_cell.angle_beta   90.00
_cell.angle_gamma   90.00
#
_symmetry.space_group_name_H-M   'P 1'
#
loop_
_entity.id
_entity.type
_entity.pdbx_description
1 polymer ?
#
loop_
_entity_poly.entity_id
_entity_poly.type
_entity_poly.pdbx_seq_one_letter_code
_entity_poly.pdbx_strand_id
1 'polypeptide(L)'
;MTNNDILRRIRYTFDFSDSKMIALFALAEYQVTRGQISDWLKKEDDPAHQKCIDSQLAIFLNGLINDKRGKKEGAQPETEQRLTNNIIFRKLKIALNLKNEDVLEILGLTGVRISKHELSAFFRKPGHKHYRDCKDQVLRNFLKGLQLKYRPGVEQETASVWKPLKTPRQV
;
A
#
# COMPACT_ATOMS: atom_id res chain seq x y z
N MET A 1 -8.78 4.43 7.59
CA MET A 1 -7.66 3.49 7.41
C MET A 1 -6.42 4.34 7.46
N THR A 2 -5.44 4.02 8.30
CA THR A 2 -4.23 4.86 8.43
C THR A 2 -3.19 4.49 7.38
N ASN A 3 -2.28 5.41 7.07
CA ASN A 3 -1.16 5.15 6.16
C ASN A 3 -0.27 4.01 6.68
N ASN A 4 -0.07 3.93 8.00
CA ASN A 4 0.62 2.82 8.65
C ASN A 4 -0.08 1.46 8.38
N ASP A 5 -1.41 1.40 8.45
CA ASP A 5 -2.17 0.18 8.10
C ASP A 5 -1.96 -0.22 6.63
N ILE A 6 -2.01 0.74 5.71
CA ILE A 6 -1.76 0.50 4.28
C ILE A 6 -0.33 -0.03 4.05
N LEU A 7 0.67 0.62 4.65
CA LEU A 7 2.07 0.22 4.55
C LEU A 7 2.28 -1.21 5.06
N ARG A 8 1.72 -1.54 6.24
CA ARG A 8 1.75 -2.90 6.82
C ARG A 8 1.11 -3.93 5.90
N ARG A 9 -0.09 -3.65 5.39
CA ARG A 9 -0.82 -4.57 4.51
C ARG A 9 -0.07 -4.84 3.22
N ILE A 10 0.53 -3.81 2.60
CA ILE A 10 1.32 -3.99 1.37
C ILE A 10 2.57 -4.81 1.66
N ARG A 11 3.32 -4.46 2.72
CA ARG A 11 4.50 -5.22 3.15
C ARG A 11 4.16 -6.70 3.32
N TYR A 12 3.10 -6.99 4.05
CA TYR A 12 2.65 -8.35 4.30
C TYR A 12 2.19 -9.05 3.01
N THR A 13 1.38 -8.38 2.19
CA THR A 13 0.83 -8.95 0.94
C THR A 13 1.93 -9.45 0.01
N PHE A 14 3.05 -8.74 -0.09
CA PHE A 14 4.15 -9.08 -1.00
C PHE A 14 5.40 -9.61 -0.30
N ASP A 15 5.29 -9.94 0.99
CA ASP A 15 6.38 -10.47 1.81
C ASP A 15 7.68 -9.66 1.76
N PHE A 16 7.54 -8.33 1.84
CA PHE A 16 8.71 -7.45 1.78
C PHE A 16 9.50 -7.50 3.08
N SER A 17 10.81 -7.76 2.98
CA SER A 17 11.77 -7.61 4.08
C SER A 17 12.04 -6.14 4.41
N ASP A 18 12.68 -5.84 5.55
CA ASP A 18 13.10 -4.47 5.90
C ASP A 18 14.01 -3.87 4.81
N SER A 19 14.98 -4.66 4.33
CA SER A 19 15.88 -4.25 3.25
C SER A 19 15.13 -3.94 1.96
N LYS A 20 14.09 -4.73 1.62
CA LYS A 20 13.25 -4.43 0.46
C LYS A 20 12.48 -3.13 0.65
N MET A 21 11.91 -2.88 1.83
CA MET A 21 11.21 -1.62 2.11
C MET A 21 12.14 -0.42 1.94
N ILE A 22 13.36 -0.49 2.50
CA ILE A 22 14.37 0.56 2.36
C ILE A 22 14.69 0.80 0.87
N ALA A 23 14.91 -0.27 0.11
CA ALA A 23 15.18 -0.17 -1.32
C ALA A 23 14.03 0.49 -2.11
N LEU A 24 12.77 0.22 -1.73
CA LEU A 24 11.61 0.87 -2.36
C LEU A 24 11.63 2.39 -2.14
N PHE A 25 11.89 2.88 -0.93
CA PHE A 25 12.04 4.31 -0.69
C PHE A 25 13.21 4.92 -1.50
N ALA A 26 14.34 4.22 -1.57
CA ALA A 26 15.51 4.66 -2.33
C ALA A 26 15.22 4.78 -3.85
N LEU A 27 14.36 3.92 -4.40
CA LEU A 27 13.90 4.01 -5.79
C LEU A 27 13.06 5.26 -6.07
N ALA A 28 12.54 5.92 -5.03
CA ALA A 28 11.91 7.24 -5.08
C ALA A 28 12.82 8.35 -4.51
N GLU A 29 14.14 8.13 -4.54
CA GLU A 29 15.17 9.10 -4.14
C GLU A 29 15.06 9.57 -2.68
N TYR A 30 14.50 8.71 -1.82
CA TYR A 30 14.34 9.01 -0.39
C TYR A 30 15.02 7.95 0.46
N GLN A 31 15.92 8.38 1.34
CA GLN A 31 16.65 7.48 2.23
C GLN A 31 15.90 7.32 3.55
N VAL A 32 15.75 6.06 3.98
CA VAL A 32 15.15 5.70 5.26
C VAL A 32 15.99 4.66 5.95
N THR A 33 16.01 4.71 7.29
CA THR A 33 16.69 3.72 8.11
C THR A 33 15.76 2.54 8.43
N ARG A 34 16.36 1.41 8.81
CA ARG A 34 15.61 0.27 9.35
C ARG A 34 14.78 0.64 10.59
N GLY A 35 15.30 1.54 11.44
CA GLY A 35 14.60 2.05 12.62
C GLY A 35 13.31 2.78 12.23
N GLN A 36 13.37 3.70 11.27
CA GLN A 36 12.18 4.41 10.77
C GLN A 36 11.14 3.45 10.19
N ILE A 37 11.56 2.46 9.39
CA ILE A 37 10.66 1.42 8.88
C ILE A 37 10.00 0.65 10.04
N SER A 38 10.78 0.26 11.05
CA SER A 38 10.25 -0.44 12.23
C SER A 38 9.20 0.42 12.96
N ASP A 39 9.49 1.70 13.19
CA ASP A 39 8.61 2.63 13.90
C ASP A 39 7.28 2.85 13.18
N TRP A 40 7.27 2.91 11.85
CA TRP A 40 6.04 3.00 11.06
C TRP A 40 5.23 1.70 11.05
N LEU A 41 5.87 0.54 11.23
CA LEU A 41 5.20 -0.75 11.22
C LEU A 41 4.63 -1.15 12.60
N LYS A 42 5.13 -0.54 13.69
CA LYS A 42 4.62 -0.76 15.06
C LYS A 42 3.14 -0.37 15.20
N LYS A 43 2.44 -1.07 16.10
CA LYS A 43 1.06 -0.76 16.47
C LYS A 43 0.97 0.59 17.17
N GLU A 44 -0.21 1.20 17.17
CA GLU A 44 -0.40 2.58 17.68
C GLU A 44 -0.21 2.71 19.20
N ASP A 45 -0.26 1.61 19.94
CA ASP A 45 -0.03 1.51 21.38
C ASP A 45 1.45 1.31 21.76
N ASP A 46 2.33 1.08 20.78
CA ASP A 46 3.77 0.95 21.03
C ASP A 46 4.39 2.34 21.28
N PRO A 47 5.18 2.54 22.35
CA PRO A 47 5.82 3.83 22.64
C PRO A 47 6.73 4.36 21.54
N ALA A 48 7.30 3.48 20.71
CA ALA A 48 8.14 3.84 19.58
C ALA A 48 7.35 3.93 18.26
N HIS A 49 6.02 3.84 18.29
CA HIS A 49 5.19 4.04 17.12
C HIS A 49 5.36 5.45 16.56
N GLN A 50 5.57 5.52 15.24
CA GLN A 50 5.53 6.78 14.52
C GLN A 50 4.46 6.76 13.43
N LYS A 51 3.75 7.88 13.31
CA LYS A 51 2.77 8.08 12.25
C LYS A 51 3.48 8.19 10.90
N CYS A 52 3.05 7.37 9.94
CA CYS A 52 3.43 7.50 8.55
C CYS A 52 2.57 8.61 7.91
N ILE A 53 3.18 9.72 7.52
CA ILE A 53 2.45 10.84 6.90
C ILE A 53 2.21 10.60 5.40
N ASP A 54 1.33 11.39 4.81
CA ASP A 54 0.91 11.22 3.40
C ASP A 54 2.10 11.23 2.44
N SER A 55 3.03 12.16 2.60
CA SER A 55 4.23 12.24 1.75
C SER A 55 5.11 11.00 1.87
N GLN A 56 5.28 10.44 3.06
CA GLN A 56 6.06 9.20 3.26
C GLN A 56 5.41 8.01 2.56
N LEU A 57 4.08 7.84 2.68
CA LEU A 57 3.38 6.78 1.97
C LEU A 57 3.40 7.02 0.45
N ALA A 58 3.31 8.27 0.00
CA ALA A 58 3.38 8.62 -1.42
C ALA A 58 4.73 8.24 -2.02
N ILE A 59 5.83 8.55 -1.32
CA ILE A 59 7.19 8.15 -1.69
C ILE A 59 7.30 6.63 -1.76
N PHE A 60 6.83 5.90 -0.75
CA PHE A 60 6.83 4.44 -0.76
C PHE A 60 6.10 3.87 -1.98
N LEU A 61 4.91 4.39 -2.31
CA LEU A 61 4.12 3.93 -3.44
C LEU A 61 4.77 4.31 -4.79
N ASN A 62 5.44 5.45 -4.89
CA ASN A 62 6.25 5.82 -6.06
C ASN A 62 7.43 4.86 -6.24
N GLY A 63 8.10 4.53 -5.14
CA GLY A 63 9.15 3.52 -5.09
C GLY A 63 8.66 2.15 -5.57
N LEU A 64 7.49 1.74 -5.12
CA LEU A 64 6.84 0.50 -5.55
C LEU A 64 6.48 0.51 -7.04
N ILE A 65 6.05 1.64 -7.59
CA ILE A 65 5.84 1.79 -9.04
C ILE A 65 7.17 1.62 -9.77
N ASN A 66 8.23 2.31 -9.34
CA ASN A 66 9.54 2.24 -9.96
C ASN A 66 10.12 0.82 -9.92
N ASP A 67 9.93 0.10 -8.82
CA ASP A 67 10.35 -1.30 -8.66
C ASP A 67 9.64 -2.25 -9.64
N LYS A 68 8.33 -2.08 -9.82
CA LYS A 68 7.51 -3.02 -10.61
C LYS A 68 7.40 -2.66 -12.09
N ARG A 69 7.55 -1.39 -12.43
CA ARG A 69 7.32 -0.84 -13.79
C ARG A 69 8.58 -0.26 -14.42
N GLY A 70 9.67 -0.16 -13.67
CA GLY A 70 10.85 0.59 -14.05
C GLY A 70 10.67 2.09 -13.77
N LYS A 71 11.79 2.77 -13.55
CA LYS A 71 11.83 4.22 -13.46
C LYS A 71 11.62 4.80 -14.86
N LYS A 72 10.67 5.73 -15.01
CA LYS A 72 10.47 6.40 -16.30
C LYS A 72 11.67 7.26 -16.66
N GLU A 73 12.03 7.30 -17.93
CA GLU A 73 12.98 8.28 -18.44
C GLU A 73 12.36 9.69 -18.38
N GLY A 74 13.14 10.67 -17.92
CA GLY A 74 12.72 12.07 -17.78
C GLY A 74 12.16 12.44 -16.40
N ALA A 75 11.36 13.52 -16.38
CA ALA A 75 10.87 14.12 -15.14
C ALA A 75 10.01 13.12 -14.34
N GLN A 76 10.41 12.86 -13.09
CA GLN A 76 9.62 12.03 -12.20
C GLN A 76 8.37 12.79 -11.75
N PRO A 77 7.23 12.12 -11.55
CA PRO A 77 6.07 12.75 -10.96
C PRO A 77 6.42 13.33 -9.59
N GLU A 78 6.00 14.57 -9.33
CA GLU A 78 6.15 15.18 -8.02
C GLU A 78 5.48 14.31 -6.95
N THR A 79 6.12 14.21 -5.79
CA THR A 79 5.56 13.48 -4.65
C THR A 79 4.33 14.21 -4.13
N GLU A 80 3.21 13.50 -4.01
CA GLU A 80 1.98 14.06 -3.48
C GLU A 80 2.12 14.38 -1.99
N GLN A 81 1.87 15.64 -1.62
CA GLN A 81 1.89 16.09 -0.22
C GLN A 81 0.66 15.64 0.57
N ARG A 82 -0.43 15.30 -0.13
CA ARG A 82 -1.69 14.84 0.44
C ARG A 82 -2.17 13.61 -0.33
N LEU A 83 -2.51 12.56 0.40
CA LEU A 83 -3.02 11.33 -0.20
C LEU A 83 -4.52 11.21 0.02
N THR A 84 -5.21 10.84 -1.05
CA THR A 84 -6.58 10.34 -0.99
C THR A 84 -6.57 8.86 -1.33
N ASN A 85 -7.60 8.14 -0.91
CA ASN A 85 -7.77 6.73 -1.29
C ASN A 85 -7.79 6.54 -2.82
N ASN A 86 -8.29 7.52 -3.58
CA ASN A 86 -8.23 7.50 -5.05
C ASN A 86 -6.79 7.50 -5.58
N ILE A 87 -5.91 8.33 -4.99
CA ILE A 87 -4.50 8.40 -5.37
C ILE A 87 -3.80 7.09 -5.01
N ILE A 88 -4.00 6.60 -3.79
CA ILE A 88 -3.40 5.34 -3.32
C ILE A 88 -3.83 4.17 -4.21
N PHE A 89 -5.13 4.05 -4.50
CA PHE A 89 -5.66 3.01 -5.37
C PHE A 89 -5.06 3.12 -6.78
N ARG A 90 -4.98 4.33 -7.35
CA ARG A 90 -4.37 4.52 -8.66
C ARG A 90 -2.90 4.10 -8.69
N LYS A 91 -2.11 4.47 -7.68
CA LYS A 91 -0.69 4.08 -7.60
C LYS A 91 -0.52 2.58 -7.51
N LEU A 92 -1.32 1.90 -6.68
CA LEU A 92 -1.32 0.43 -6.59
C LEU A 92 -1.72 -0.23 -7.91
N LYS A 93 -2.75 0.28 -8.57
CA LYS A 93 -3.18 -0.20 -9.90
C LYS A 93 -2.04 -0.09 -10.92
N ILE A 94 -1.33 1.03 -10.94
CA ILE A 94 -0.18 1.27 -11.83
C ILE A 94 0.98 0.33 -11.48
N ALA A 95 1.37 0.26 -10.20
CA ALA A 95 2.48 -0.56 -9.75
C ALA A 95 2.27 -2.04 -10.13
N LEU A 96 1.05 -2.55 -9.95
CA LEU A 96 0.70 -3.94 -10.22
C LEU A 96 0.26 -4.18 -11.67
N ASN A 97 0.30 -3.16 -12.53
CA ASN A 97 -0.12 -3.23 -13.94
C ASN A 97 -1.54 -3.80 -14.15
N LEU A 98 -2.47 -3.44 -13.25
CA LEU A 98 -3.82 -3.99 -13.27
C LEU A 98 -4.71 -3.24 -14.26
N LYS A 99 -5.44 -4.00 -15.07
CA LYS A 99 -6.58 -3.50 -15.85
C LYS A 99 -7.81 -3.38 -14.96
N ASN A 100 -8.89 -2.80 -15.49
CA ASN A 100 -10.11 -2.66 -14.69
C ASN A 100 -10.70 -4.02 -14.32
N GLU A 101 -10.62 -4.98 -15.24
CA GLU A 101 -11.08 -6.35 -15.09
C GLU A 101 -10.34 -7.04 -13.93
N ASP A 102 -9.00 -6.93 -13.88
CA ASP A 102 -8.21 -7.49 -12.78
C ASP A 102 -8.61 -6.90 -11.42
N VAL A 103 -8.89 -5.59 -11.37
CA VAL A 103 -9.31 -4.92 -10.12
C VAL A 103 -10.69 -5.41 -9.67
N LEU A 104 -11.62 -5.62 -10.61
CA LEU A 104 -12.94 -6.16 -10.31
C LEU A 104 -12.85 -7.59 -9.77
N GLU A 105 -12.01 -8.43 -10.37
CA GLU A 105 -11.75 -9.79 -9.88
C GLU A 105 -11.18 -9.78 -8.47
N ILE A 106 -10.18 -8.93 -8.20
CA ILE A 106 -9.56 -8.79 -6.88
C ILE A 106 -10.58 -8.38 -5.81
N LEU A 107 -11.46 -7.42 -6.12
CA LEU A 107 -12.54 -7.02 -5.21
C LEU A 107 -13.58 -8.13 -5.02
N GLY A 108 -13.83 -8.92 -6.06
CA GLY A 108 -14.71 -10.07 -6.03
C GLY A 108 -14.27 -11.13 -5.02
N LEU A 109 -12.96 -11.29 -4.79
CA LEU A 109 -12.41 -12.21 -3.78
C LEU A 109 -12.88 -11.90 -2.35
N THR A 110 -13.26 -10.64 -2.07
CA THR A 110 -13.79 -10.23 -0.75
C THR A 110 -15.30 -10.09 -0.74
N GLY A 111 -15.99 -10.59 -1.76
CA GLY A 111 -17.44 -10.45 -1.93
C GLY A 111 -17.92 -9.05 -2.33
N VAL A 112 -17.01 -8.10 -2.60
CA VAL A 112 -17.38 -6.76 -3.05
C VAL A 112 -17.67 -6.79 -4.54
N ARG A 113 -18.83 -6.28 -4.92
CA ARG A 113 -19.21 -6.08 -6.32
C ARG A 113 -19.36 -4.60 -6.60
N ILE A 114 -18.54 -4.08 -7.51
CA ILE A 114 -18.68 -2.73 -8.06
C ILE A 114 -18.79 -2.83 -9.58
N SER A 115 -19.48 -1.88 -10.21
CA SER A 115 -19.57 -1.86 -11.67
C SER A 115 -18.29 -1.29 -12.30
N LYS A 116 -18.05 -1.59 -13.59
CA LYS A 116 -16.94 -0.98 -14.35
C LYS A 116 -17.05 0.55 -14.41
N HIS A 117 -18.29 1.07 -14.44
CA HIS A 117 -18.57 2.51 -14.42
C HIS A 117 -18.18 3.14 -13.08
N GLU A 118 -18.57 2.50 -11.98
CA GLU A 118 -18.23 2.92 -10.62
C GLU A 118 -16.72 2.87 -10.38
N LEU A 119 -16.05 1.78 -10.79
CA LEU A 119 -14.60 1.69 -10.70
C LEU A 119 -13.91 2.81 -11.49
N SER A 120 -14.39 3.09 -12.70
CA SER A 120 -13.84 4.15 -13.54
C SER A 120 -14.02 5.55 -12.93
N ALA A 121 -15.07 5.76 -12.12
CA ALA A 121 -15.33 7.02 -11.43
C ALA A 121 -14.22 7.37 -10.42
N PHE A 122 -13.62 6.36 -9.77
CA PHE A 122 -12.51 6.57 -8.82
C PHE A 122 -11.24 7.12 -9.48
N PHE A 123 -11.08 6.88 -10.79
CA PHE A 123 -9.89 7.28 -11.55
C PHE A 123 -10.10 8.54 -12.41
N ARG A 124 -11.25 9.22 -12.29
CA ARG A 124 -11.44 10.54 -12.91
C ARG A 124 -10.64 11.61 -12.16
N LYS A 125 -10.44 12.77 -12.80
CA LYS A 125 -9.82 13.93 -12.14
C LYS A 125 -10.82 14.52 -11.13
N PRO A 126 -10.37 15.05 -9.98
CA PRO A 126 -11.21 15.84 -9.10
C PRO A 126 -11.91 16.97 -9.88
N GLY A 127 -13.18 17.24 -9.54
CA GLY A 127 -14.02 18.22 -10.24
C GLY A 127 -14.74 17.70 -11.49
N HIS A 128 -14.42 16.51 -11.99
CA HIS A 128 -15.19 15.91 -13.09
C HIS A 128 -16.60 15.47 -12.62
N LYS A 129 -17.64 15.66 -13.44
CA LYS A 129 -19.05 15.33 -13.10
C LYS A 129 -19.30 13.87 -12.67
N HIS A 130 -18.43 12.97 -13.11
CA HIS A 130 -18.47 11.53 -12.77
C HIS A 130 -17.32 11.10 -11.87
N TYR A 131 -16.61 12.04 -11.23
CA TYR A 131 -15.64 11.71 -10.19
C TYR A 131 -16.38 11.24 -8.94
N ARG A 132 -15.84 10.18 -8.31
CA ARG A 132 -16.31 9.69 -7.02
C ARG A 132 -15.12 9.41 -6.12
N ASP A 133 -15.26 9.74 -4.85
CA ASP A 133 -14.24 9.38 -3.85
C ASP A 133 -14.26 7.87 -3.62
N CYS A 134 -13.07 7.27 -3.69
CA CYS A 134 -12.85 5.92 -3.21
C CYS A 134 -12.97 5.94 -1.68
N LYS A 135 -14.02 5.32 -1.16
CA LYS A 135 -14.20 5.24 0.28
C LYS A 135 -13.26 4.21 0.88
N ASP A 136 -12.98 4.44 2.14
CA ASP A 136 -12.12 3.64 3.00
C ASP A 136 -12.40 2.14 2.93
N GLN A 137 -13.68 1.77 2.88
CA GLN A 137 -14.10 0.37 2.81
C GLN A 137 -13.72 -0.29 1.49
N VAL A 138 -13.82 0.43 0.37
CA VAL A 138 -13.44 -0.08 -0.95
C VAL A 138 -11.94 -0.35 -0.99
N LEU A 139 -11.12 0.60 -0.51
CA LEU A 139 -9.67 0.43 -0.48
C LEU A 139 -9.24 -0.70 0.47
N ARG A 140 -9.88 -0.83 1.64
CA ARG A 140 -9.65 -1.96 2.56
C ARG A 140 -9.92 -3.30 1.90
N ASN A 141 -11.05 -3.41 1.21
CA ASN A 141 -11.45 -4.64 0.52
C ASN A 141 -10.53 -4.94 -0.66
N PHE A 142 -10.09 -3.92 -1.41
CA PHE A 142 -9.08 -4.10 -2.46
C PHE A 142 -7.76 -4.63 -1.90
N LEU A 143 -7.24 -4.05 -0.82
CA LEU A 143 -6.00 -4.53 -0.17
C LEU A 143 -6.15 -5.96 0.38
N LYS A 144 -7.31 -6.30 0.95
CA LYS A 144 -7.60 -7.67 1.39
C LYS A 144 -7.70 -8.64 0.21
N GLY A 145 -8.30 -8.23 -0.90
CA GLY A 145 -8.32 -9.01 -2.14
C GLY A 145 -6.92 -9.24 -2.72
N LEU A 146 -6.04 -8.23 -2.66
CA LEU A 146 -4.64 -8.38 -3.04
C LEU A 146 -3.93 -9.41 -2.15
N GLN A 147 -4.15 -9.36 -0.83
CA GLN A 147 -3.63 -10.35 0.10
C GLN A 147 -4.13 -11.77 -0.25
N LEU A 148 -5.43 -11.94 -0.52
CA LEU A 148 -5.99 -13.23 -0.93
C LEU A 148 -5.36 -13.75 -2.23
N LYS A 149 -5.11 -12.86 -3.20
CA LYS A 149 -4.52 -13.22 -4.50
C LYS A 149 -3.04 -13.57 -4.42
N TYR A 150 -2.24 -12.79 -3.67
CA TYR A 150 -0.78 -12.90 -3.66
C TYR A 150 -0.22 -13.66 -2.46
N ARG A 151 -1.01 -13.86 -1.40
CA ARG A 151 -0.63 -14.60 -0.19
C ARG A 151 -1.76 -15.53 0.28
N PRO A 152 -2.19 -16.51 -0.55
CA PRO A 152 -3.25 -17.46 -0.19
C PRO A 152 -2.83 -18.35 0.99
N GLY A 153 -3.78 -18.74 1.83
CA GLY A 153 -3.56 -19.73 2.90
C GLY A 153 -3.06 -19.21 4.25
N VAL A 154 -2.78 -17.91 4.40
CA VAL A 154 -2.25 -17.33 5.66
C VAL A 154 -3.34 -16.55 6.45
N GLU A 155 -4.62 -16.85 6.22
CA GLU A 155 -5.73 -16.12 6.85
C GLU A 155 -5.87 -16.37 8.36
N GLN A 156 -5.43 -17.52 8.86
CA GLN A 156 -5.54 -17.84 10.29
C GLN A 156 -4.45 -17.18 11.15
N GLU A 157 -3.39 -16.69 10.51
CA GLU A 157 -2.21 -16.20 11.22
C GLU A 157 -2.21 -14.67 11.44
N THR A 158 -3.03 -13.89 10.75
CA THR A 158 -3.00 -12.41 10.93
C THR A 158 -3.42 -11.95 12.33
N ALA A 159 -4.14 -12.79 13.09
CA ALA A 159 -4.39 -12.57 14.51
C ALA A 159 -3.20 -13.00 15.41
N SER A 160 -2.34 -13.91 14.95
CA SER A 160 -1.30 -14.59 15.74
C SER A 160 0.17 -14.30 15.33
N VAL A 161 0.43 -13.67 14.17
CA VAL A 161 1.79 -13.41 13.64
C VAL A 161 2.53 -12.31 14.41
N TRP A 162 1.83 -11.55 15.26
CA TRP A 162 2.47 -10.58 16.15
C TRP A 162 3.03 -11.25 17.41
N LYS A 163 3.93 -12.22 17.24
CA LYS A 163 4.91 -12.54 18.29
C LYS A 163 6.10 -11.61 18.07
N PRO A 164 6.49 -10.79 19.07
CA PRO A 164 7.66 -9.94 18.93
C PRO A 164 8.87 -10.81 18.59
N LEU A 165 9.73 -10.31 17.69
CA LEU A 165 11.01 -10.92 17.40
C LEU A 165 11.73 -11.11 18.75
N LYS A 166 11.95 -12.37 19.14
CA LYS A 166 12.73 -12.67 20.35
C LYS A 166 14.09 -12.03 20.15
N THR A 167 14.40 -11.01 20.94
CA THR A 167 15.73 -10.42 21.02
C THR A 167 16.71 -11.56 21.31
N PRO A 168 17.85 -11.68 20.59
CA PRO A 168 18.84 -12.68 20.94
C PRO A 168 19.27 -12.43 22.38
N ARG A 169 19.18 -13.47 23.23
CA ARG A 169 19.81 -13.44 24.56
C ARG A 169 21.27 -13.10 24.34
N GLN A 170 21.71 -11.96 24.87
CA GLN A 170 23.12 -11.69 25.01
C GLN A 170 23.68 -12.74 25.97
N VAL A 171 24.68 -13.47 25.49
CA VAL A 171 25.50 -14.40 26.26
C VAL A 171 26.67 -13.61 26.81
#